data_AF-A0A6A5W5J8-F1
#
_entry.id   AF-A0A6A5W5J8-F1
#
_cell.length_a   1.000
_cell.length_b   1.000
_cell.length_c   1.000
_cell.angle_alpha   90.00
_cell.angle_beta   90.00
_cell.angle_gamma   90.00
#
_symmetry.space_group_name_H-M   'P 1'
#
loop_
_entity.id
_entity.type
_entity.pdbx_description
1 polymer ?
#
loop_
_entity_poly.entity_id
_entity_poly.type
_entity_poly.pdbx_seq_one_letter_code
_entity_poly.pdbx_strand_id
1 'polypeptide(L)'
;MDLLQPSQMGALVGADYPRNKEQARYYRDHVRAVEWFIHSTLKSLTKDEIESTTGHMRKYVSWMQWQAIRSPVKLHLWSQTKRKEVDMRGKTSRESFFDWLGSLNVRGELVIKTGRQLLSIIYGHVGPLELLFKSGLIENFYEEAYEVSSSRQRLFNYVDALSHKNPVLKILEVGAGTSAWAGFILATTWPLRQLLFK
;
A
#
# COMPACT_ATOMS: atom_id res chain seq x y z
N MET A 1 -30.96 7.81 -3.22
CA MET A 1 -30.16 7.20 -4.29
C MET A 1 -30.87 7.26 -5.63
N ASP A 2 -32.09 6.74 -5.79
CA ASP A 2 -32.81 6.77 -7.08
C ASP A 2 -33.28 8.17 -7.52
N LEU A 3 -33.36 9.09 -6.58
CA LEU A 3 -33.69 10.50 -6.80
C LEU A 3 -32.45 11.38 -7.05
N LEU A 4 -31.24 10.80 -7.00
CA LEU A 4 -29.99 11.53 -7.20
C LEU A 4 -29.50 11.34 -8.63
N GLN A 5 -29.24 12.45 -9.31
CA GLN A 5 -28.49 12.45 -10.56
C GLN A 5 -27.04 11.98 -10.30
N PRO A 6 -26.32 11.45 -11.32
CA PRO A 6 -24.94 10.97 -11.15
C PRO A 6 -23.98 12.00 -10.52
N SER A 7 -24.14 13.29 -10.84
CA SER A 7 -23.36 14.38 -10.24
C SER A 7 -23.67 14.58 -8.74
N GLN A 8 -24.93 14.46 -8.34
CA GLN A 8 -25.36 14.56 -6.94
C GLN A 8 -24.91 13.33 -6.14
N MET A 9 -24.89 12.15 -6.76
CA MET A 9 -24.34 10.94 -6.17
C MET A 9 -22.82 11.05 -5.98
N GLY A 10 -22.10 11.60 -6.97
CA GLY A 10 -20.67 11.92 -6.84
C GLY A 10 -20.39 12.89 -5.71
N ALA A 11 -21.17 13.96 -5.57
CA ALA A 11 -21.04 14.93 -4.48
C ALA A 11 -21.32 14.30 -3.10
N LEU A 12 -22.37 13.48 -2.98
CA LEU A 12 -22.73 12.80 -1.74
C LEU A 12 -21.65 11.78 -1.28
N VAL A 13 -21.14 11.00 -2.23
CA VAL A 13 -20.13 9.98 -1.94
C VAL A 13 -18.75 10.63 -1.70
N GLY A 14 -18.52 11.85 -2.16
CA GLY A 14 -17.23 12.53 -2.08
C GLY A 14 -16.37 12.22 -3.29
N ALA A 15 -16.65 12.91 -4.41
CA ALA A 15 -15.92 12.78 -5.67
C ALA A 15 -14.53 13.43 -5.65
N ASP A 16 -14.25 14.29 -4.68
CA ASP A 16 -12.99 15.02 -4.64
C ASP A 16 -11.88 14.17 -4.02
N TYR A 17 -10.97 13.71 -4.86
CA TYR A 17 -9.61 13.41 -4.44
C TYR A 17 -8.94 14.74 -4.16
N PRO A 18 -8.67 15.14 -2.89
CA PRO A 18 -7.77 16.24 -2.67
C PRO A 18 -6.46 15.86 -3.34
N ARG A 19 -6.03 16.63 -4.35
CA ARG A 19 -4.68 16.50 -4.92
C ARG A 19 -3.69 16.95 -3.86
N ASN A 20 -3.41 16.07 -2.91
CA ASN A 20 -2.47 16.34 -1.85
C ASN A 20 -1.05 16.21 -2.43
N LYS A 21 -0.44 17.36 -2.73
CA LYS A 21 0.94 17.44 -3.23
C LYS A 21 1.93 16.79 -2.29
N GLU A 22 1.64 16.77 -0.98
CA GLU A 22 2.46 16.11 0.04
C GLU A 22 2.40 14.58 -0.09
N GLN A 23 1.20 14.00 -0.27
CA GLN A 23 1.06 12.57 -0.56
C GLN A 23 1.79 12.18 -1.86
N ALA A 24 1.66 12.99 -2.93
CA ALA A 24 2.37 12.72 -4.18
C ALA A 24 3.92 12.82 -4.06
N ARG A 25 4.43 13.63 -3.12
CA ARG A 25 5.87 13.70 -2.79
C ARG A 25 6.30 12.44 -2.03
N TYR A 26 5.54 12.08 -1.01
CA TYR A 26 5.75 10.90 -0.21
C TYR A 26 5.83 9.61 -1.06
N TYR A 27 4.89 9.41 -1.99
CA TYR A 27 4.91 8.23 -2.88
C TYR A 27 6.11 8.21 -3.82
N ARG A 28 6.62 9.37 -4.25
CA ARG A 28 7.82 9.41 -5.10
C ARG A 28 9.06 8.93 -4.36
N ASP A 29 9.25 9.31 -3.11
CA ASP A 29 10.40 8.86 -2.31
C ASP A 29 10.33 7.33 -2.06
N HIS A 30 9.13 6.79 -1.82
CA HIS A 30 8.91 5.33 -1.71
C HIS A 30 9.25 4.59 -2.99
N VAL A 31 8.75 5.07 -4.13
CA VAL A 31 9.03 4.48 -5.44
C VAL A 31 10.54 4.43 -5.71
N ARG A 32 11.28 5.47 -5.34
CA ARG A 32 12.75 5.50 -5.52
C ARG A 32 13.47 4.45 -4.68
N ALA A 33 13.03 4.22 -3.44
CA ALA A 33 13.57 3.15 -2.62
C ALA A 33 13.28 1.77 -3.24
N VAL A 34 12.02 1.54 -3.66
CA VAL A 34 11.61 0.28 -4.31
C VAL A 34 12.39 0.02 -5.59
N GLU A 35 12.51 1.01 -6.47
CA GLU A 35 13.32 0.92 -7.69
C GLU A 35 14.76 0.56 -7.36
N TRP A 36 15.36 1.21 -6.37
CA TRP A 36 16.72 0.92 -5.97
C TRP A 36 16.89 -0.54 -5.51
N PHE A 37 16.00 -1.03 -4.64
CA PHE A 37 16.05 -2.42 -4.17
C PHE A 37 15.84 -3.43 -5.30
N ILE A 38 14.90 -3.17 -6.22
CA ILE A 38 14.67 -4.01 -7.41
C ILE A 38 15.94 -4.08 -8.24
N HIS A 39 16.50 -2.93 -8.63
CA HIS A 39 17.70 -2.87 -9.47
C HIS A 39 18.91 -3.51 -8.78
N SER A 40 19.12 -3.23 -7.49
CA SER A 40 20.22 -3.82 -6.73
C SER A 40 20.08 -5.34 -6.61
N THR A 41 18.86 -5.85 -6.37
CA THR A 41 18.61 -7.28 -6.26
C THR A 41 18.81 -7.99 -7.59
N LEU A 42 18.27 -7.45 -8.68
CA LEU A 42 18.45 -8.01 -10.01
C LEU A 42 19.91 -8.03 -10.45
N LYS A 43 20.71 -7.03 -10.05
CA LYS A 43 22.15 -7.00 -10.32
C LYS A 43 22.91 -8.12 -9.56
N SER A 44 22.39 -8.55 -8.42
CA SER A 44 22.98 -9.62 -7.62
C SER A 44 22.55 -11.03 -8.04
N LEU A 45 21.52 -11.16 -8.89
CA LEU A 45 20.99 -12.44 -9.35
C LEU A 45 21.64 -12.89 -10.65
N THR A 46 22.07 -14.15 -10.71
CA THR A 46 22.48 -14.83 -11.96
C THR A 46 21.32 -15.59 -12.60
N LYS A 47 21.49 -15.98 -13.86
CA LYS A 47 20.45 -16.73 -14.60
C LYS A 47 20.15 -18.09 -13.94
N ASP A 48 21.19 -18.83 -13.59
CA ASP A 48 21.08 -20.16 -12.98
C ASP A 48 20.38 -20.10 -11.62
N GLU A 49 20.70 -19.07 -10.83
CA GLU A 49 20.01 -18.81 -9.56
C GLU A 49 18.52 -18.55 -9.75
N ILE A 50 18.13 -17.75 -10.75
CA ILE A 50 16.71 -17.48 -11.06
C ILE A 50 16.00 -18.77 -11.48
N GLU A 51 16.65 -19.61 -12.27
CA GLU A 51 16.10 -20.89 -12.71
C GLU A 51 15.91 -21.86 -11.53
N SER A 52 16.78 -21.81 -10.52
CA SER A 52 16.67 -22.61 -9.30
C SER A 52 15.53 -22.19 -8.36
N THR A 53 14.98 -20.98 -8.50
CA THR A 53 13.86 -20.51 -7.66
C THR A 53 12.55 -21.22 -7.96
N THR A 54 11.61 -21.15 -7.01
CA THR A 54 10.24 -21.68 -7.19
C THR A 54 9.49 -20.99 -8.33
N GLY A 55 8.53 -21.68 -8.94
CA GLY A 55 7.83 -21.16 -10.12
C GLY A 55 7.11 -19.82 -9.93
N HIS A 56 6.60 -19.54 -8.73
CA HIS A 56 5.98 -18.24 -8.42
C HIS A 56 7.03 -17.14 -8.17
N MET A 57 8.18 -17.46 -7.56
CA MET A 57 9.29 -16.51 -7.43
C MET A 57 9.93 -16.17 -8.78
N ARG A 58 10.03 -17.13 -9.70
CA ARG A 58 10.48 -16.84 -11.06
C ARG A 58 9.60 -15.80 -11.75
N LYS A 59 8.27 -15.92 -11.62
CA LYS A 59 7.31 -14.91 -12.13
C LYS A 59 7.51 -13.55 -11.46
N TYR A 60 7.78 -13.55 -10.15
CA TYR A 60 8.06 -12.32 -9.41
C TYR A 60 9.35 -11.65 -9.90
N VAL A 61 10.43 -12.41 -10.12
CA VAL A 61 11.67 -11.91 -10.72
C VAL A 61 11.43 -11.39 -12.14
N SER A 62 10.66 -12.09 -12.97
CA SER A 62 10.29 -11.58 -14.30
C SER A 62 9.52 -10.25 -14.24
N TRP A 63 8.62 -10.09 -13.26
CA TRP A 63 7.94 -8.82 -13.02
C TRP A 63 8.93 -7.72 -12.58
N MET A 64 9.89 -8.03 -11.70
CA MET A 64 10.94 -7.08 -11.31
C MET A 64 11.78 -6.63 -12.50
N GLN A 65 12.17 -7.56 -13.38
CA GLN A 65 12.90 -7.24 -14.62
C GLN A 65 12.09 -6.30 -15.52
N TRP A 66 10.80 -6.57 -15.68
CA TRP A 66 9.89 -5.70 -16.44
C TRP A 66 9.77 -4.30 -15.82
N GLN A 67 9.70 -4.20 -14.49
CA GLN A 67 9.70 -2.90 -13.79
C GLN A 67 11.02 -2.15 -13.99
N ALA A 68 12.15 -2.84 -13.90
CA ALA A 68 13.47 -2.24 -14.06
C ALA A 68 13.69 -1.65 -15.47
N ILE A 69 13.11 -2.28 -16.51
CA ILE A 69 13.13 -1.75 -17.89
C ILE A 69 12.32 -0.46 -18.01
N ARG A 70 11.16 -0.40 -17.35
CA ARG A 70 10.23 0.74 -17.45
C ARG A 70 10.59 1.91 -16.57
N SER A 71 11.28 1.65 -15.46
CA SER A 71 11.71 2.68 -14.53
C SER A 71 13.21 2.60 -14.28
N PRO A 72 14.01 3.43 -14.97
CA PRO A 72 15.44 3.47 -14.73
C PRO A 72 15.71 4.01 -13.33
N VAL A 73 16.65 3.38 -12.62
CA VAL A 73 17.06 3.82 -11.30
C VAL A 73 17.64 5.24 -11.38
N LYS A 74 17.10 6.15 -10.56
CA LYS A 74 17.68 7.48 -10.39
C LYS A 74 18.72 7.43 -9.28
N LEU A 75 19.98 7.43 -9.69
CA LEU A 75 21.13 7.40 -8.78
C LEU A 75 21.32 8.71 -8.01
N HIS A 76 20.72 9.80 -8.50
CA HIS A 76 20.54 11.06 -7.79
C HIS A 76 19.09 11.50 -7.91
N LEU A 77 18.55 12.03 -6.82
CA LEU A 77 17.18 12.54 -6.80
C LEU A 77 17.01 13.65 -5.76
N TRP A 78 16.15 14.61 -6.08
CA TRP A 78 15.69 15.58 -5.10
C TRP A 78 14.52 15.01 -4.30
N SER A 79 14.72 14.77 -3.00
CA SER A 79 13.62 14.43 -2.10
C SER A 79 12.94 15.71 -1.65
N GLN A 80 11.70 15.90 -2.10
CA GLN A 80 10.89 17.04 -1.68
C GLN A 80 10.49 16.93 -0.20
N THR A 81 10.40 15.72 0.33
CA THR A 81 10.07 15.44 1.73
C THR A 81 11.25 15.76 2.65
N LYS A 82 12.48 15.34 2.29
CA LYS A 82 13.69 15.76 3.03
C LYS A 82 14.15 17.18 2.73
N ARG A 83 13.60 17.81 1.68
CA ARG A 83 14.01 19.12 1.16
C ARG A 83 15.50 19.19 0.82
N LYS A 84 16.06 18.11 0.28
CA LYS A 84 17.47 18.03 -0.16
C LYS A 84 17.67 17.03 -1.29
N GLU A 85 18.82 17.13 -1.96
CA GLU A 85 19.30 16.12 -2.89
C GLU A 85 19.82 14.90 -2.12
N VAL A 86 19.62 13.72 -2.71
CA VAL A 86 20.05 12.44 -2.18
C VAL A 86 20.87 11.72 -3.26
N ASP A 87 22.13 11.43 -2.95
CA ASP A 87 22.98 10.54 -3.75
C ASP A 87 22.77 9.09 -3.31
N MET A 88 22.25 8.26 -4.20
CA MET A 88 21.99 6.84 -3.99
C MET A 88 23.21 5.95 -4.30
N ARG A 89 24.26 6.50 -4.93
CA ARG A 89 25.52 5.80 -5.23
C ARG A 89 26.38 5.70 -3.99
N GLY A 90 26.45 6.79 -3.21
CA GLY A 90 27.16 6.82 -1.94
C GLY A 90 26.44 5.98 -0.88
N LYS A 91 27.09 4.90 -0.42
CA LYS A 91 26.51 3.98 0.58
C LYS A 91 25.97 4.74 1.79
N THR A 92 26.76 5.63 2.40
CA THR A 92 26.34 6.39 3.59
C THR A 92 25.11 7.27 3.36
N SER A 93 25.08 8.01 2.23
CA SER A 93 23.95 8.87 1.86
C SER A 93 22.68 8.04 1.61
N ARG A 94 22.82 6.92 0.91
CA ARG A 94 21.72 5.98 0.64
C ARG A 94 21.18 5.35 1.92
N GLU A 95 22.03 4.80 2.78
CA GLU A 95 21.57 4.21 4.04
C GLU A 95 20.89 5.26 4.92
N SER A 96 21.44 6.48 5.01
CA SER A 96 20.78 7.60 5.70
C SER A 96 19.44 8.01 5.08
N PHE A 97 19.25 7.76 3.77
CA PHE A 97 17.96 7.92 3.11
C PHE A 97 16.98 6.82 3.52
N PHE A 98 17.40 5.56 3.50
CA PHE A 98 16.58 4.42 3.91
C PHE A 98 16.19 4.48 5.38
N ASP A 99 17.10 4.80 6.29
CA ASP A 99 16.80 4.84 7.72
C ASP A 99 15.77 5.92 8.04
N TRP A 100 15.90 7.08 7.40
CA TRP A 100 14.88 8.13 7.50
C TRP A 100 13.55 7.73 6.87
N LEU A 101 13.55 7.14 5.66
CA LEU A 101 12.30 6.74 5.00
C LEU A 101 11.58 5.68 5.83
N GLY A 102 12.34 4.73 6.39
CA GLY A 102 11.86 3.68 7.28
C GLY A 102 11.28 4.21 8.59
N SER A 103 11.78 5.33 9.11
CA SER A 103 11.28 5.91 10.36
C SER A 103 10.10 6.87 10.20
N LEU A 104 9.70 7.21 8.96
CA LEU A 104 8.58 8.13 8.74
C LEU A 104 7.25 7.55 9.22
N ASN A 105 6.97 6.30 8.83
CA ASN A 105 5.73 5.61 9.15
C ASN A 105 5.82 4.12 8.81
N VAL A 106 4.75 3.37 9.08
CA VAL A 106 4.72 1.91 8.93
C VAL A 106 4.97 1.47 7.47
N ARG A 107 4.50 2.24 6.49
CA ARG A 107 4.71 1.94 5.07
C ARG A 107 6.18 2.14 4.68
N GLY A 108 6.82 3.19 5.19
CA GLY A 108 8.25 3.41 5.03
C GLY A 108 9.04 2.23 5.60
N GLU A 109 8.73 1.85 6.84
CA GLU A 109 9.33 0.69 7.50
C GLU A 109 9.14 -0.59 6.68
N LEU A 110 7.92 -0.84 6.21
CA LEU A 110 7.56 -1.99 5.37
C LEU A 110 8.42 -2.06 4.11
N VAL A 111 8.54 -0.95 3.37
CA VAL A 111 9.33 -0.90 2.14
C VAL A 111 10.80 -1.17 2.41
N ILE A 112 11.37 -0.53 3.44
CA ILE A 112 12.79 -0.70 3.76
C ILE A 112 13.09 -2.10 4.27
N LYS A 113 12.27 -2.63 5.18
CA LYS A 113 12.44 -3.98 5.75
C LYS A 113 12.33 -5.06 4.67
N THR A 114 11.31 -4.96 3.81
CA THR A 114 11.11 -5.89 2.69
C THR A 114 12.25 -5.77 1.67
N GLY A 115 12.61 -4.55 1.28
CA GLY A 115 13.68 -4.30 0.31
C GLY A 115 15.03 -4.85 0.76
N ARG A 116 15.38 -4.68 2.05
CA ARG A 116 16.62 -5.23 2.63
C ARG A 116 16.66 -6.77 2.62
N GLN A 117 15.52 -7.44 2.63
CA GLN A 117 15.41 -8.91 2.62
C GLN A 117 15.03 -9.48 1.25
N LEU A 118 14.87 -8.65 0.23
CA LEU A 118 14.31 -9.05 -1.07
C LEU A 118 15.09 -10.20 -1.72
N LEU A 119 16.42 -10.15 -1.69
CA LEU A 119 17.26 -11.21 -2.22
C LEU A 119 17.07 -12.53 -1.45
N SER A 120 17.06 -12.48 -0.11
CA SER A 120 16.83 -13.64 0.76
C SER A 120 15.43 -14.24 0.59
N ILE A 121 14.43 -13.40 0.29
CA ILE A 121 13.07 -13.83 -0.04
C ILE A 121 13.07 -14.61 -1.36
N ILE A 122 13.76 -14.12 -2.39
CA ILE A 122 13.82 -14.77 -3.70
C ILE A 122 14.50 -16.14 -3.63
N TYR A 123 15.59 -16.24 -2.85
CA TYR A 123 16.25 -17.51 -2.57
C TYR A 123 15.46 -18.44 -1.64
N GLY A 124 14.38 -17.95 -1.01
CA GLY A 124 13.58 -18.73 -0.07
C GLY A 124 14.21 -18.89 1.32
N HIS A 125 15.29 -18.18 1.64
CA HIS A 125 15.88 -18.17 2.98
C HIS A 125 15.01 -17.44 4.00
N VAL A 126 14.18 -16.49 3.54
CA VAL A 126 13.25 -15.73 4.37
C VAL A 126 11.85 -15.88 3.81
N GLY A 127 10.93 -16.38 4.65
CA GLY A 127 9.51 -16.40 4.33
C GLY A 127 8.96 -14.96 4.33
N PRO A 128 8.41 -14.45 3.21
CA PRO A 128 7.91 -13.08 3.15
C PRO A 128 6.75 -12.85 4.12
N LEU A 129 5.88 -13.85 4.32
CA LEU A 129 4.81 -13.75 5.31
C LEU A 129 5.38 -13.64 6.72
N GLU A 130 6.31 -14.52 7.13
CA GLU A 130 6.91 -14.42 8.46
C GLU A 130 7.56 -13.05 8.68
N LEU A 131 8.33 -12.56 7.71
CA LEU A 131 8.98 -11.25 7.79
C LEU A 131 8.00 -10.11 8.08
N LEU A 132 6.84 -10.15 7.43
CA LEU A 132 5.82 -9.10 7.47
C LEU A 132 4.92 -9.19 8.71
N PHE A 133 4.61 -10.40 9.17
CA PHE A 133 3.71 -10.64 10.29
C PHE A 133 4.41 -10.65 11.66
N LYS A 134 5.72 -10.99 11.73
CA LYS A 134 6.43 -11.20 13.01
C LYS A 134 6.51 -9.98 13.94
N SER A 135 6.22 -8.77 13.44
CA SER A 135 6.26 -7.55 14.25
C SER A 135 4.96 -6.72 14.21
N GLY A 136 3.84 -7.31 13.78
CA GLY A 136 2.59 -6.55 13.59
C GLY A 136 2.65 -5.53 12.43
N LEU A 137 3.70 -5.62 11.60
CA LEU A 137 4.03 -4.59 10.62
C LEU A 137 2.99 -4.52 9.50
N ILE A 138 2.50 -5.68 9.07
CA ILE A 138 1.50 -5.74 8.02
C ILE A 138 0.11 -5.34 8.52
N GLU A 139 -0.22 -5.65 9.78
CA GLU A 139 -1.45 -5.22 10.45
C GLU A 139 -1.50 -3.69 10.57
N ASN A 140 -0.45 -3.10 11.14
CA ASN A 140 -0.31 -1.64 11.26
C ASN A 140 -0.32 -0.97 9.88
N PHE A 141 0.26 -1.61 8.86
CA PHE A 141 0.20 -1.12 7.49
C PHE A 141 -1.21 -1.14 6.92
N TYR A 142 -1.96 -2.21 7.15
CA TYR A 142 -3.36 -2.26 6.75
C TYR A 142 -4.17 -1.16 7.43
N GLU A 143 -4.01 -0.99 8.75
CA GLU A 143 -4.65 0.09 9.52
C GLU A 143 -4.34 1.48 8.94
N GLU A 144 -3.07 1.83 8.77
CA GLU A 144 -2.67 3.11 8.17
C GLU A 144 -3.28 3.26 6.77
N ALA A 145 -3.17 2.22 5.92
CA ALA A 145 -3.71 2.24 4.57
C ALA A 145 -5.24 2.45 4.55
N TYR A 146 -5.96 1.96 5.56
CA TYR A 146 -7.39 2.20 5.70
C TYR A 146 -7.69 3.63 6.14
N GLU A 147 -6.93 4.18 7.09
CA GLU A 147 -7.13 5.55 7.57
C GLU A 147 -6.85 6.59 6.48
N VAL A 148 -5.78 6.43 5.72
CA VAL A 148 -5.39 7.39 4.67
C VAL A 148 -6.13 7.19 3.35
N SER A 149 -6.92 6.14 3.21
CA SER A 149 -7.67 5.84 1.99
C SER A 149 -8.91 6.72 1.88
N SER A 150 -8.93 7.62 0.89
CA SER A 150 -10.14 8.36 0.52
C SER A 150 -11.30 7.43 0.12
N SER A 151 -11.01 6.19 -0.27
CA SER A 151 -12.03 5.17 -0.55
C SER A 151 -12.81 4.76 0.70
N ARG A 152 -12.24 4.92 1.91
CA ARG A 152 -12.92 4.60 3.17
C ARG A 152 -14.14 5.49 3.38
N GLN A 153 -13.97 6.81 3.34
CA GLN A 153 -15.09 7.75 3.52
C GLN A 153 -16.12 7.63 2.39
N ARG A 154 -15.67 7.36 1.17
CA ARG A 154 -16.57 7.14 0.03
C ARG A 154 -17.44 5.91 0.21
N LEU A 155 -16.83 4.79 0.59
CA LEU A 155 -17.55 3.55 0.85
C LEU A 155 -18.53 3.74 2.02
N PHE A 156 -18.13 4.47 3.06
CA PHE A 156 -19.01 4.83 4.17
C PHE A 156 -20.25 5.58 3.69
N ASN A 157 -20.07 6.73 3.03
CA ASN A 157 -21.19 7.57 2.59
C ASN A 157 -22.13 6.80 1.66
N TYR A 158 -21.57 5.93 0.82
CA TYR A 158 -22.34 5.09 -0.08
C TYR A 158 -23.17 4.04 0.66
N VAL A 159 -22.55 3.29 1.57
CA VAL A 159 -23.22 2.25 2.36
C VAL A 159 -24.25 2.86 3.31
N ASP A 160 -23.95 4.01 3.92
CA ASP A 160 -24.88 4.78 4.76
C ASP A 160 -26.14 5.15 3.99
N ALA A 161 -25.98 5.80 2.84
CA ALA A 161 -27.09 6.19 1.97
C ALA A 161 -27.90 4.98 1.47
N LEU A 162 -27.24 3.85 1.19
CA LEU A 162 -27.93 2.61 0.83
C LEU A 162 -28.72 2.02 2.00
N SER A 163 -28.17 2.06 3.21
CA SER A 163 -28.82 1.51 4.40
C SER A 163 -30.06 2.30 4.82
N HIS A 164 -30.07 3.63 4.63
CA HIS A 164 -31.28 4.45 4.78
C HIS A 164 -32.38 4.09 3.78
N LYS A 165 -32.01 3.73 2.55
CA LYS A 165 -32.98 3.33 1.51
C LYS A 165 -33.52 1.92 1.73
N ASN A 166 -32.64 0.99 2.10
CA ASN A 166 -32.97 -0.42 2.31
C ASN A 166 -32.48 -0.85 3.69
N PRO A 167 -33.30 -0.74 4.73
CA PRO A 167 -32.88 -1.06 6.09
C PRO A 167 -32.59 -2.56 6.32
N VAL A 168 -33.04 -3.44 5.43
CA VAL A 168 -32.75 -4.88 5.45
C VAL A 168 -31.61 -5.29 4.51
N LEU A 169 -30.72 -4.35 4.19
CA LEU A 169 -29.56 -4.58 3.33
C LEU A 169 -28.72 -5.76 3.82
N LYS A 170 -28.43 -6.69 2.89
CA LYS A 170 -27.50 -7.81 3.08
C LYS A 170 -26.20 -7.46 2.36
N ILE A 171 -25.09 -7.47 3.10
CA ILE A 171 -23.76 -7.15 2.58
C ILE A 171 -22.91 -8.42 2.61
N LEU A 172 -22.26 -8.73 1.48
CA LEU A 172 -21.26 -9.78 1.38
C LEU A 172 -19.90 -9.13 1.12
N GLU A 173 -18.97 -9.31 2.05
CA GLU A 173 -17.59 -8.90 1.87
C GLU A 173 -16.76 -10.07 1.36
N VAL A 174 -16.20 -9.93 0.15
CA VAL A 174 -15.30 -10.93 -0.44
C VAL A 174 -13.85 -10.53 -0.16
N GLY A 175 -13.07 -11.43 0.44
CA GLY A 175 -11.68 -11.14 0.81
C GLY A 175 -11.55 -10.35 2.12
N ALA A 176 -12.44 -10.61 3.09
CA ALA A 176 -12.56 -9.83 4.33
C ALA A 176 -11.28 -9.72 5.18
N GLY A 177 -10.28 -10.59 4.96
CA GLY A 177 -8.94 -10.44 5.54
C GLY A 177 -8.97 -10.19 7.05
N THR A 178 -8.30 -9.12 7.51
CA THR A 178 -8.19 -8.67 8.91
C THR A 178 -9.49 -8.09 9.51
N SER A 179 -10.63 -8.20 8.83
CA SER A 179 -11.97 -7.73 9.26
C SER A 179 -12.12 -6.22 9.49
N ALA A 180 -11.10 -5.42 9.16
CA ALA A 180 -11.13 -3.96 9.37
C ALA A 180 -12.26 -3.27 8.58
N TRP A 181 -12.50 -3.70 7.33
CA TRP A 181 -13.61 -3.20 6.51
C TRP A 181 -14.98 -3.65 7.05
N ALA A 182 -15.11 -4.89 7.52
CA ALA A 182 -16.33 -5.38 8.15
C ALA A 182 -16.71 -4.52 9.37
N GLY A 183 -15.77 -4.29 10.29
CA GLY A 183 -16.00 -3.46 11.47
C GLY A 183 -16.43 -2.03 11.11
N PHE A 184 -15.80 -1.45 10.09
CA PHE A 184 -16.15 -0.13 9.58
C PHE A 184 -17.56 -0.06 8.98
N ILE A 185 -17.94 -1.04 8.16
CA ILE A 185 -19.28 -1.14 7.55
C ILE A 185 -20.37 -1.35 8.59
N LEU A 186 -20.09 -2.16 9.63
CA LEU A 186 -21.02 -2.40 10.72
C LEU A 186 -21.30 -1.12 11.51
N ALA A 187 -20.28 -0.31 11.80
CA ALA A 187 -20.45 0.96 12.49
C ALA A 187 -21.41 1.92 11.75
N THR A 188 -21.43 1.90 10.42
CA THR A 188 -22.36 2.69 9.59
C THR A 188 -23.81 2.24 9.73
N THR A 189 -24.06 0.92 9.76
CA THR A 189 -25.41 0.37 9.72
C THR A 189 -26.03 0.11 11.10
N TRP A 190 -25.23 0.18 12.17
CA TRP A 190 -25.64 -0.12 13.54
C TRP A 190 -26.73 0.81 14.12
N PRO A 191 -26.69 2.14 13.94
CA PRO A 191 -27.72 3.04 14.50
C PRO A 191 -29.12 2.78 13.96
N LEU A 192 -29.24 2.34 12.70
CA LEU A 192 -30.53 2.08 12.04
C LEU A 192 -31.15 0.75 12.46
N ARG A 193 -30.33 -0.25 12.81
CA ARG A 193 -30.83 -1.55 13.29
C ARG A 193 -31.47 -1.44 14.67
N GLN A 194 -30.98 -0.57 15.54
CA GLN A 194 -31.57 -0.32 16.87
C GLN A 194 -33.01 0.21 16.79
N LEU A 195 -33.37 0.93 15.71
CA LEU A 195 -34.70 1.50 15.51
C LEU A 195 -35.73 0.47 14.99
N LEU A 196 -35.28 -0.65 14.41
CA LEU A 196 -36.15 -1.68 13.83
C LEU A 196 -36.44 -2.86 14.77
N PHE A 197 -35.74 -2.94 15.91
CA PHE A 197 -35.91 -3.98 16.92
C PHE A 197 -36.46 -3.44 18.26
N LYS A 198 -37.22 -2.34 18.22
CA LYS A 198 -38.09 -1.91 19.33
C LYS A 198 -39.53 -2.31 19.07
#